data_AF-A0A377CDX9-F1
#
_entry.id   AF-A0A377CDX9-F1
#
_cell.length_a   1.000
_cell.length_b   1.000
_cell.length_c   1.000
_cell.angle_alpha   90.00
_cell.angle_beta   90.00
_cell.angle_gamma   90.00
#
_symmetry.space_group_name_H-M   'P 1'
#
loop_
_entity.id
_entity.type
_entity.pdbx_description
1 polymer ?
#
loop_
_entity_poly.entity_id
_entity_poly.type
_entity_poly.pdbx_seq_one_letter_code
_entity_poly.pdbx_strand_id
1 'polypeptide(L)'
;MIYIVVLNWNGAIDTINCVKSLMNLNYDDYKIIVVDNCSTDNSYDSIKENLNALYITGKSFIEVKYEDRSKYQTLENDKIILIQSPKK
;
A
#
# COMPACT_ATOMS: atom_id res chain seq x y z
N MET A 1 0.62 1.30 18.00
CA MET A 1 0.55 1.36 16.53
C MET A 1 1.37 0.25 15.92
N ILE A 2 0.73 -0.58 15.08
CA ILE A 2 1.35 -1.70 14.35
C ILE A 2 1.53 -1.33 12.88
N TYR A 3 2.68 -1.66 12.31
CA TYR A 3 2.92 -1.53 10.87
C TYR A 3 2.96 -2.91 10.22
N ILE A 4 2.13 -3.10 9.20
CA ILE A 4 2.06 -4.33 8.42
C ILE A 4 2.67 -4.03 7.06
N VAL A 5 3.83 -4.62 6.77
CA VAL A 5 4.52 -4.43 5.49
C VAL A 5 4.19 -5.58 4.55
N VAL A 6 3.63 -5.28 3.40
CA VAL A 6 3.29 -6.22 2.34
C VAL A 6 4.21 -5.97 1.15
N LEU A 7 5.09 -6.91 0.86
CA LEU A 7 5.96 -6.85 -0.31
C LEU A 7 5.24 -7.43 -1.53
N ASN A 8 5.27 -6.71 -2.65
CA ASN A 8 4.75 -7.16 -3.93
C ASN A 8 5.86 -7.31 -4.97
N TRP A 9 5.79 -8.37 -5.79
CA TRP A 9 6.55 -8.50 -7.03
C TRP A 9 5.75 -9.35 -8.03
N ASN A 10 5.31 -8.75 -9.13
CA ASN A 10 4.53 -9.40 -10.18
C ASN A 10 3.30 -10.20 -9.69
N GLY A 11 2.67 -9.73 -8.60
CA GLY A 11 1.65 -10.48 -7.84
C GLY A 11 0.47 -9.63 -7.38
N ALA A 12 0.04 -8.66 -8.20
CA ALA A 12 -0.98 -7.67 -7.80
C ALA A 12 -2.28 -8.29 -7.25
N ILE A 13 -2.78 -9.37 -7.85
CA ILE A 13 -4.06 -9.99 -7.42
C ILE A 13 -3.97 -10.45 -5.96
N ASP A 14 -2.91 -11.18 -5.62
CA ASP A 14 -2.69 -11.70 -4.27
C ASP A 14 -2.43 -10.57 -3.28
N THR A 15 -1.63 -9.55 -3.68
CA THR A 15 -1.38 -8.37 -2.86
C THR A 15 -2.67 -7.61 -2.54
N ILE A 16 -3.53 -7.38 -3.54
CA ILE A 16 -4.83 -6.71 -3.35
C ILE A 16 -5.73 -7.51 -2.40
N ASN A 17 -5.81 -8.83 -2.58
CA ASN A 17 -6.61 -9.70 -1.72
C ASN A 17 -6.08 -9.74 -0.28
N CYS A 18 -4.75 -9.76 -0.11
CA CYS A 18 -4.09 -9.67 1.18
C CYS A 18 -4.45 -8.36 1.89
N VAL A 19 -4.31 -7.21 1.21
CA VAL A 19 -4.67 -5.90 1.78
C VAL A 19 -6.14 -5.85 2.17
N LYS A 20 -7.06 -6.34 1.32
CA LYS A 20 -8.50 -6.44 1.64
C LYS A 20 -8.77 -7.30 2.87
N SER A 21 -8.04 -8.41 3.03
CA SER A 21 -8.14 -9.26 4.23
C SER A 21 -7.65 -8.53 5.48
N LEU A 22 -6.52 -7.83 5.40
CA LEU A 22 -5.98 -7.05 6.52
C LEU A 22 -6.92 -5.92 6.95
N MET A 23 -7.64 -5.32 5.99
CA MET A 23 -8.63 -4.28 6.26
C MET A 23 -9.86 -4.75 7.06
N ASN A 24 -10.04 -6.05 7.23
CA ASN A 24 -11.12 -6.67 8.02
C ASN A 24 -10.68 -7.09 9.42
N LEU A 25 -9.45 -6.77 9.84
CA LEU A 25 -8.98 -7.04 11.19
C LEU A 25 -9.83 -6.27 12.21
N ASN A 26 -10.25 -6.94 13.29
CA ASN A 26 -10.96 -6.33 14.42
C ASN A 26 -9.99 -5.65 15.40
N TYR A 27 -9.19 -4.72 14.88
CA TYR A 27 -8.19 -3.96 15.62
C TYR A 27 -7.88 -2.70 14.83
N ASP A 28 -8.03 -1.49 15.40
CA ASP A 28 -7.97 -0.26 14.59
C ASP A 28 -6.59 0.40 14.50
N ASP A 29 -5.67 0.11 15.44
CA ASP A 29 -4.38 0.83 15.55
C ASP A 29 -3.25 0.18 14.72
N TYR A 30 -3.51 0.03 13.42
CA TYR A 30 -2.53 -0.41 12.43
C TYR A 30 -2.51 0.43 11.15
N LYS A 31 -1.39 0.34 10.43
CA LYS A 31 -1.18 0.88 9.09
C LYS A 31 -0.60 -0.20 8.17
N ILE A 32 -1.03 -0.22 6.92
CA ILE A 32 -0.53 -1.15 5.89
C ILE A 32 0.42 -0.39 4.97
N ILE A 33 1.63 -0.90 4.81
CA ILE A 33 2.61 -0.38 3.85
C ILE A 33 2.80 -1.43 2.76
N VAL A 34 2.33 -1.12 1.56
CA VAL A 34 2.56 -1.94 0.37
C VAL A 34 3.81 -1.44 -0.33
N VAL A 35 4.78 -2.33 -0.52
CA VAL A 35 6.04 -2.03 -1.22
C VAL A 35 6.08 -2.85 -2.50
N ASP A 36 5.97 -2.19 -3.65
CA ASP A 36 6.24 -2.83 -4.93
C ASP A 36 7.75 -2.88 -5.18
N ASN A 37 8.29 -4.08 -5.36
CA ASN A 37 9.71 -4.33 -5.56
C ASN A 37 10.11 -4.18 -7.02
N CYS A 38 9.78 -3.04 -7.63
CA CYS A 38 10.01 -2.76 -9.04
C CYS A 38 9.46 -3.89 -9.95
N SER A 39 8.17 -4.16 -9.81
CA SER A 39 7.51 -5.16 -10.66
C SER A 39 7.73 -4.84 -12.15
N THR A 40 7.86 -5.89 -12.94
CA THR A 40 8.11 -5.80 -14.39
C THR A 40 6.84 -5.90 -15.22
N ASP A 41 5.71 -6.17 -14.56
CA ASP A 41 4.37 -6.22 -15.12
C ASP A 41 3.55 -4.99 -14.69
N ASN A 42 2.23 -5.03 -14.91
CA ASN A 42 1.31 -3.97 -14.53
C ASN A 42 0.93 -3.99 -13.03
N SER A 43 1.69 -4.67 -12.16
CA SER A 43 1.28 -4.89 -10.78
C SER A 43 1.13 -3.58 -10.00
N TYR A 44 2.08 -2.66 -10.14
CA TYR A 44 2.06 -1.40 -9.42
C TYR A 44 0.80 -0.58 -9.72
N ASP A 45 0.50 -0.38 -11.00
CA ASP A 45 -0.67 0.37 -11.44
C ASP A 45 -1.97 -0.35 -11.04
N SER A 46 -2.02 -1.67 -11.17
CA SER A 46 -3.19 -2.48 -10.76
C SER A 46 -3.48 -2.34 -9.26
N ILE A 47 -2.43 -2.36 -8.42
CA ILE A 47 -2.56 -2.16 -6.97
C ILE A 47 -3.02 -0.73 -6.69
N LYS A 48 -2.36 0.26 -7.28
CA LYS A 48 -2.68 1.68 -7.10
C LYS A 48 -4.15 1.98 -7.44
N GLU A 49 -4.63 1.51 -8.58
CA GLU A 49 -6.02 1.68 -9.01
C GLU A 49 -7.02 1.02 -8.05
N ASN A 50 -6.76 -0.23 -7.63
CA ASN A 50 -7.64 -0.93 -6.68
C ASN A 50 -7.67 -0.24 -5.31
N LEU A 51 -6.52 0.20 -4.80
CA LEU A 51 -6.45 0.87 -3.50
C LEU A 51 -7.08 2.28 -3.55
N ASN A 52 -6.93 3.00 -4.67
CA ASN A 52 -7.60 4.28 -4.86
C ASN A 52 -9.14 4.13 -4.95
N ALA A 53 -9.63 3.04 -5.53
CA ALA A 53 -11.07 2.74 -5.49
C ALA A 53 -11.58 2.53 -4.05
N LEU A 54 -10.74 1.99 -3.15
CA LEU A 54 -11.07 1.88 -1.72
C LEU A 54 -11.05 3.25 -1.02
N TYR A 55 -10.27 4.22 -1.49
CA TYR A 55 -10.25 5.59 -0.98
C TYR A 55 -11.58 6.32 -1.13
N ILE A 56 -12.27 6.11 -2.25
CA ILE A 56 -13.58 6.69 -2.52
C ILE A 56 -14.62 6.25 -1.46
N THR A 57 -14.37 5.13 -0.76
CA THR A 57 -15.22 4.64 0.36
C THR A 57 -14.87 5.23 1.73
N GLY A 58 -13.97 6.21 1.80
CA GLY A 58 -13.56 6.89 3.03
C GLY A 58 -12.35 6.26 3.74
N LYS A 59 -11.64 5.31 3.10
CA LYS A 59 -10.43 4.68 3.66
C LYS A 59 -9.17 5.30 3.06
N SER A 60 -8.39 6.02 3.86
CA SER A 60 -7.19 6.76 3.39
C SER A 60 -6.15 5.86 2.68
N PHE A 61 -5.80 6.27 1.46
CA PHE A 61 -4.75 5.69 0.64
C PHE A 61 -3.78 6.80 0.25
N ILE A 62 -2.48 6.55 0.36
CA ILE A 62 -1.44 7.49 -0.01
C ILE A 62 -0.37 6.77 -0.83
N GLU A 63 -0.05 7.35 -1.98
CA GLU A 63 1.12 6.98 -2.76
C GLU A 63 2.30 7.86 -2.32
N VAL A 64 3.41 7.22 -1.94
CA VAL A 64 4.65 7.91 -1.55
C VAL A 64 5.72 7.60 -2.59
N LYS A 65 6.28 8.67 -3.16
CA LYS A 65 7.41 8.56 -4.09
C LYS A 65 8.64 8.01 -3.35
N TYR A 66 9.40 7.15 -4.02
CA TYR A 66 10.54 6.48 -3.39
C TYR A 66 11.61 7.45 -2.88
N GLU A 67 11.85 8.53 -3.61
CA GLU A 67 12.80 9.59 -3.26
C GLU A 67 12.43 10.31 -1.97
N ASP A 68 11.15 10.34 -1.60
CA ASP A 68 10.65 11.02 -0.41
C ASP A 68 10.39 10.05 0.77
N ARG A 69 10.62 8.73 0.58
CA ARG A 69 10.33 7.69 1.59
C ARG A 69 10.97 7.93 2.95
N SER A 70 12.16 8.54 2.98
CA SER A 70 12.89 8.80 4.23
C SER A 70 12.42 10.06 4.96
N LYS A 71 11.68 10.94 4.26
CA LYS A 71 11.13 12.18 4.82
C LYS A 71 9.68 12.02 5.23
N TYR A 72 8.99 11.06 4.62
CA TYR A 72 7.58 10.82 4.86
C TYR A 72 7.34 10.30 6.29
N GLN A 73 6.41 10.95 6.99
CA GLN A 73 5.89 10.52 8.28
C GLN A 73 4.40 10.26 8.11
N THR A 74 3.93 9.10 8.57
CA THR A 74 2.51 8.76 8.48
C THR A 74 1.69 9.69 9.37
N LEU A 75 0.62 10.25 8.82
CA LEU A 75 -0.39 11.01 9.55
C LEU A 75 -1.40 10.05 10.19
N GLU A 76 -2.14 10.50 11.20
CA GLU A 76 -3.11 9.69 11.94
C GLU A 76 -4.08 8.96 11.00
N ASN A 77 -4.62 9.72 10.04
CA ASN A 77 -5.62 9.20 9.11
C ASN A 77 -5.06 8.17 8.15
N ASP A 78 -3.75 8.10 7.88
CA ASP A 78 -3.17 7.22 6.85
C ASP A 78 -3.37 5.74 7.19
N LYS A 79 -4.08 4.99 6.35
CA LYS A 79 -4.31 3.55 6.55
C LYS A 79 -3.51 2.69 5.60
N ILE A 80 -3.39 3.10 4.35
CA ILE A 80 -2.68 2.33 3.33
C ILE A 80 -1.67 3.24 2.63
N ILE A 81 -0.40 2.85 2.68
CA ILE A 81 0.70 3.56 2.03
C ILE A 81 1.25 2.66 0.93
N LEU A 82 1.39 3.18 -0.29
CA LEU A 82 2.01 2.48 -1.41
C LEU A 82 3.32 3.16 -1.79
N ILE A 83 4.37 2.36 -1.96
CA ILE A 83 5.70 2.80 -2.38
C ILE A 83 6.16 1.87 -3.52
N GLN A 84 6.70 2.44 -4.60
CA GLN A 84 7.43 1.68 -5.61
C GLN A 84 8.93 1.79 -5.40
N SER A 85 9.64 0.67 -5.45
CA SER A 85 11.12 0.68 -5.51
C SER A 85 11.60 1.08 -6.91
N PRO A 86 12.70 1.84 -7.04
CA PRO A 86 13.24 2.25 -8.33
C PRO A 86 13.89 1.05 -9.04
N LYS A 87 14.04 1.17 -10.37
CA LYS A 87 14.91 0.29 -11.14
C LYS A 87 16.36 0.47 -10.64
N LYS A 88 17.07 -0.65 -10.42
CA LYS A 88 18.51 -0.65 -10.11
C LYS A 88 19.34 -0.14 -11.28
#